data_AF-A0A8C5T4S6-F1
#
_entry.id   AF-A0A8C5T4S6-F1
#
_cell.length_a   1.000
_cell.length_b   1.000
_cell.length_c   1.000
_cell.angle_alpha   90.00
_cell.angle_beta   90.00
_cell.angle_gamma   90.00
#
_symmetry.space_group_name_H-M   'P 1'
#
loop_
_entity.id
_entity.type
_entity.pdbx_description
1 polymer ?
#
loop_
_entity_poly.entity_id
_entity_poly.type
_entity_poly.pdbx_seq_one_letter_code
_entity_poly.pdbx_strand_id
1 'polypeptide(L)'
;MVYKGLDIITNKVSPQEQRLCRHHMISFVDPLVSNYTVVDFRDKAVPVISFDIPIVVGGTNYYIESLLWKVLINTKMMCSFLARQQRGLSAAI
;
A
#
# COMPACT_ATOMS: atom_id res chain seq x y z
N MET A 1 6.95 9.56 -0.17
CA MET A 1 7.07 9.24 -1.61
C MET A 1 7.88 7.97 -1.80
N VAL A 2 7.29 6.96 -2.43
CA VAL A 2 7.81 5.57 -2.40
C VAL A 2 8.97 5.33 -3.37
N TYR A 3 9.02 6.05 -4.49
CA TYR A 3 10.01 5.83 -5.55
C TYR A 3 11.39 6.39 -5.22
N LYS A 4 12.43 5.64 -5.57
CA LYS A 4 13.84 6.03 -5.48
C LYS A 4 14.20 7.05 -6.56
N GLY A 5 15.12 7.98 -6.25
CA GLY A 5 15.74 8.89 -7.22
C GLY A 5 14.86 10.03 -7.77
N LEU A 6 13.55 9.97 -7.58
CA LEU A 6 12.60 10.98 -8.08
C LEU A 6 12.36 12.13 -7.11
N ASP A 7 13.41 12.60 -6.43
CA ASP A 7 13.27 13.43 -5.22
C ASP A 7 12.67 14.81 -5.51
N ILE A 8 13.18 15.50 -6.55
CA ILE A 8 12.72 16.85 -6.93
C ILE A 8 11.26 16.81 -7.43
N ILE A 9 10.98 15.93 -8.40
CA ILE A 9 9.65 15.88 -9.04
C ILE A 9 8.54 15.38 -8.09
N THR A 10 8.91 14.64 -7.04
CA THR A 10 7.97 14.16 -6.02
C THR A 10 7.95 15.02 -4.77
N ASN A 11 8.64 16.18 -4.80
CA ASN A 11 8.78 17.10 -3.68
C ASN A 11 9.17 16.38 -2.38
N LYS A 12 10.16 15.49 -2.48
CA LYS A 12 10.60 14.66 -1.37
C LYS A 12 11.34 15.52 -0.35
N VAL A 13 10.96 15.37 0.91
CA VAL A 13 11.63 15.99 2.06
C VAL A 13 13.14 15.74 2.00
N SER A 14 13.95 16.74 2.34
CA SER A 14 15.41 16.66 2.19
C SER A 14 16.01 15.63 3.14
N PRO A 15 17.20 15.07 2.83
CA PRO A 15 17.91 14.19 3.76
C PRO A 15 18.20 14.85 5.12
N GLN A 16 18.38 16.17 5.15
CA GLN A 16 18.59 16.96 6.36
C GLN A 16 17.36 16.91 7.27
N GLU A 17 16.19 17.19 6.73
CA GLU A 17 14.91 17.17 7.46
C GLU A 17 14.52 15.75 7.86
N GLN A 18 14.79 14.75 7.02
CA GLN A 18 14.55 13.34 7.33
C GLN A 18 15.37 12.82 8.52
N ARG A 19 16.45 13.49 8.92
CA ARG A 19 17.23 13.11 10.10
C ARG A 19 16.59 13.58 11.42
N LEU A 20 15.64 14.51 11.37
CA LEU A 20 14.98 15.05 12.57
C LEU A 20 14.02 14.04 13.21
N CYS A 21 13.46 13.13 12.42
CA CYS A 21 12.66 12.01 12.91
C CYS A 21 12.69 10.83 11.94
N ARG A 22 12.40 9.62 12.43
CA ARG A 22 12.43 8.43 11.58
C ARG A 22 11.29 8.45 10.58
N HIS A 23 11.64 8.48 9.29
CA HIS A 23 10.68 8.35 8.20
C HIS A 23 10.64 6.91 7.70
N HIS A 24 9.44 6.38 7.56
CA HIS A 24 9.20 5.09 6.92
C HIS A 24 8.57 5.30 5.55
N MET A 25 8.50 4.25 4.73
CA MET A 25 7.82 4.26 3.43
C MET A 25 8.30 5.37 2.46
N ILE A 26 9.61 5.67 2.48
CA ILE A 26 10.27 6.62 1.59
C ILE A 26 11.37 5.93 0.79
N SER A 27 11.49 6.25 -0.51
CA SER A 27 12.60 5.78 -1.38
C SER A 27 12.88 4.27 -1.35
N PHE A 28 11.86 3.42 -1.36
CA PHE A 28 12.02 1.96 -1.27
C PHE A 28 11.53 1.21 -2.53
N VAL A 29 10.79 1.86 -3.41
CA VAL A 29 10.32 1.31 -4.69
C VAL A 29 11.26 1.75 -5.80
N ASP A 30 11.70 0.81 -6.65
CA ASP A 30 12.41 1.14 -7.88
C ASP A 30 11.41 1.70 -8.91
N PRO A 31 11.64 2.89 -9.48
CA PRO A 31 10.73 3.49 -10.47
C PRO A 31 10.57 2.66 -11.76
N LEU A 32 11.47 1.71 -12.04
CA LEU A 32 11.36 0.82 -13.20
C LEU A 32 10.38 -0.34 -12.98
N VAL A 33 9.88 -0.54 -11.76
CA VAL A 33 8.84 -1.54 -11.48
C VAL A 33 7.49 -1.00 -11.93
N SER A 34 6.89 -1.64 -12.95
CA SER A 34 5.68 -1.15 -13.62
C SER A 34 4.37 -1.35 -12.84
N ASN A 35 4.36 -2.13 -11.76
CA ASN A 35 3.12 -2.60 -11.11
C ASN A 35 3.11 -2.40 -9.60
N TYR A 36 3.64 -1.28 -9.08
CA TYR A 36 3.52 -1.00 -7.65
C TYR A 36 2.11 -0.53 -7.30
N THR A 37 1.36 -1.36 -6.57
CA THR A 37 -0.04 -1.11 -6.23
C THR A 37 -0.22 -0.62 -4.80
N VAL A 38 -1.42 -0.13 -4.51
CA VAL A 38 -1.83 0.22 -3.15
C VAL A 38 -1.87 -1.00 -2.21
N VAL A 39 -2.09 -2.22 -2.73
CA VAL A 39 -2.02 -3.46 -1.95
C VAL A 39 -0.60 -3.66 -1.46
N ASP A 40 0.38 -3.48 -2.36
CA ASP A 40 1.80 -3.60 -2.02
C ASP A 40 2.23 -2.58 -0.97
N PHE A 41 1.71 -1.35 -1.08
CA PHE A 41 1.91 -0.32 -0.07
C PHE A 41 1.33 -0.72 1.29
N ARG A 42 0.06 -1.13 1.33
CA ARG A 42 -0.62 -1.54 2.57
C ARG A 42 0.16 -2.66 3.24
N ASP A 43 0.49 -3.72 2.50
CA ASP A 43 1.12 -4.91 3.05
C ASP A 43 2.53 -4.63 3.59
N LYS A 44 3.23 -3.62 3.04
CA LYS A 44 4.51 -3.13 3.56
C LYS A 44 4.36 -2.14 4.73
N ALA A 45 3.31 -1.32 4.75
CA ALA A 45 3.09 -0.30 5.78
C ALA A 45 2.48 -0.87 7.07
N VAL A 46 1.59 -1.87 6.97
CA VAL A 46 0.89 -2.46 8.13
C VAL A 46 1.87 -2.96 9.22
N PRO A 47 2.94 -3.69 8.90
CA PRO A 47 3.92 -4.10 9.91
C PRO A 47 4.72 -2.93 10.53
N VAL A 48 4.77 -1.78 9.85
CA VAL A 48 5.48 -0.61 10.36
C VAL A 48 4.61 0.16 11.36
N ILE A 49 3.33 0.34 11.05
CA ILE A 49 2.39 1.11 11.88
C ILE A 49 1.91 0.34 13.12
N SER A 50 2.20 -0.95 13.23
CA SER A 50 1.85 -1.77 14.40
C SER A 50 2.74 -1.53 15.62
N PHE A 51 3.77 -0.71 15.48
CA PHE A 51 4.68 -0.33 16.57
C PHE A 51 4.49 1.15 16.92
N ASP A 52 4.46 1.47 18.22
CA ASP A 52 4.26 2.82 18.76
C ASP A 52 3.01 3.56 18.25
N ILE A 53 2.95 4.88 18.44
CA ILE A 53 1.86 5.74 17.93
C ILE A 53 2.27 6.26 16.55
N PRO A 54 1.80 5.65 15.44
CA PRO A 54 2.22 6.04 14.10
C PRO A 54 1.61 7.38 13.68
N ILE A 55 2.42 8.23 13.05
CA ILE A 55 1.94 9.43 12.37
C ILE A 55 2.04 9.19 10.85
N VAL A 56 0.89 9.14 10.19
CA VAL A 56 0.81 9.00 8.72
C VAL A 56 0.70 10.38 8.11
N VAL A 57 1.65 10.73 7.23
CA VAL A 57 1.74 12.06 6.60
C VAL A 57 1.63 11.95 5.09
N GLY A 58 0.83 12.82 4.49
CA GLY A 58 0.65 12.94 3.04
C GLY A 58 -0.19 11.82 2.42
N GLY A 59 0.09 11.51 1.15
CA GLY A 59 -0.63 10.51 0.36
C GLY A 59 -1.88 11.04 -0.33
N THR A 60 -2.40 10.27 -1.28
CA THR A 60 -3.77 10.41 -1.78
C THR A 60 -4.69 9.67 -0.83
N ASN A 61 -5.92 10.16 -0.60
CA ASN A 61 -6.91 9.54 0.30
C ASN A 61 -6.98 8.01 0.14
N TYR A 62 -6.88 7.53 -1.10
CA TYR A 62 -6.86 6.11 -1.43
C TYR A 62 -5.81 5.26 -0.68
N TYR A 63 -4.59 5.79 -0.48
CA TYR A 63 -3.54 5.09 0.26
C TYR A 63 -3.83 5.07 1.77
N ILE A 64 -4.36 6.16 2.32
CA ILE A 64 -4.75 6.24 3.73
C ILE A 64 -5.92 5.28 3.99
N GLU A 65 -6.93 5.32 3.13
CA GLU A 65 -8.09 4.44 3.17
C GLU A 65 -7.70 2.95 3.14
N SER A 66 -6.67 2.59 2.37
CA SER A 66 -6.17 1.21 2.31
C SER A 66 -5.61 0.70 3.65
N LEU A 67 -5.13 1.59 4.51
CA LEU A 67 -4.62 1.26 5.84
C LEU A 67 -5.74 1.19 6.89
N LEU A 68 -6.76 2.05 6.73
CA LEU A 68 -7.87 2.15 7.69
C LEU A 68 -8.93 1.07 7.48
N TRP A 69 -9.25 0.73 6.23
CA TRP A 69 -10.41 -0.09 5.90
C TRP A 69 -10.03 -1.43 5.27
N LYS A 70 -10.45 -2.53 5.90
CA LYS A 70 -10.24 -3.90 5.39
C LYS A 70 -11.04 -4.21 4.11
N VAL A 71 -12.08 -3.44 3.83
CA VAL A 71 -13.08 -3.73 2.77
C VAL A 71 -12.68 -3.18 1.40
N LEU A 72 -11.92 -2.09 1.36
CA LEU A 72 -11.68 -1.37 0.11
C LEU A 72 -10.75 -2.11 -0.86
N ILE A 73 -9.91 -3.04 -0.35
CA ILE A 73 -8.86 -3.68 -1.15
C ILE A 73 -8.74 -5.17 -0.85
N ASN A 74 -9.84 -5.91 -0.93
CA ASN A 74 -9.84 -7.37 -0.80
C ASN A 74 -10.37 -8.08 -2.05
N THR A 75 -9.55 -8.07 -3.11
CA THR A 75 -9.82 -8.80 -4.35
C THR A 75 -9.75 -10.32 -4.16
N LYS A 76 -8.98 -10.80 -3.18
CA LYS A 76 -8.88 -12.25 -2.86
C LYS A 76 -10.21 -12.82 -2.40
N MET A 77 -10.99 -12.08 -1.60
CA MET A 77 -12.33 -12.50 -1.18
C MET A 77 -13.27 -12.62 -2.38
N MET A 78 -13.23 -11.63 -3.30
CA MET A 78 -14.05 -11.61 -4.51
C MET A 78 -13.75 -12.78 -5.46
N CYS A 79 -12.47 -13.05 -5.78
CA CYS A 79 -12.10 -14.21 -6.60
C CYS A 79 -12.48 -15.54 -5.94
N SER A 80 -12.29 -15.67 -4.63
CA SER A 80 -12.68 -16.90 -3.91
C SER A 80 -14.19 -17.12 -3.86
N PHE A 81 -14.97 -16.03 -3.82
CA PHE A 81 -16.43 -16.06 -3.86
C PHE A 81 -16.93 -16.51 -5.24
N LEU A 82 -16.40 -15.92 -6.32
CA LEU A 82 -16.75 -16.31 -7.69
C LEU A 82 -16.33 -17.75 -8.02
N ALA A 83 -15.14 -18.17 -7.57
CA ALA A 83 -14.66 -19.54 -7.75
C ALA A 83 -15.53 -20.57 -7.00
N ARG A 84 -16.10 -20.20 -5.84
CA ARG A 84 -17.07 -21.04 -5.11
C ARG A 84 -18.43 -21.07 -5.81
N GLN A 85 -18.89 -19.96 -6.38
CA GLN A 85 -20.17 -19.88 -7.10
C GLN A 85 -20.15 -20.69 -8.41
N GLN A 86 -19.04 -20.68 -9.16
CA GLN A 86 -18.91 -21.49 -10.39
C GLN A 86 -18.83 -23.00 -10.12
N ARG A 87 -18.19 -23.43 -9.03
CA ARG A 87 -18.17 -24.85 -8.63
C ARG A 87 -19.54 -25.35 -8.16
N GLY A 88 -20.38 -24.47 -7.59
CA GLY A 88 -21.76 -24.80 -7.22
C GLY A 88 -22.68 -25.04 -8.43
N LEU A 89 -22.46 -24.35 -9.56
CA LEU A 89 -23.24 -24.56 -10.79
C LEU A 89 -22.85 -25.84 -11.54
N SER A 90 -21.58 -26.23 -11.52
CA SER A 90 -21.09 -27.43 -12.24
C SER A 90 -21.44 -28.76 -11.55
N ALA A 91 -21.87 -28.74 -10.28
CA ALA A 91 -22.26 -29.93 -9.52
C ALA A 91 -23.77 -30.21 -9.57
N ALA A 92 -24.54 -29.39 -10.28
CA ALA A 92 -26.00 -29.48 -10.40
C ALA A 92 -26.46 -29.91 -11.81
N ILE A 93 -25.55 -30.42 -12.65
CA ILE A 93 -25.82 -30.98 -13.99
C ILE A 93 -25.31 -32.41 -14.02
#